data_AF-A0A815TJN1-F1
#
_entry.id   AF-A0A815TJN1-F1
#
_cell.length_a   1.000
_cell.length_b   1.000
_cell.length_c   1.000
_cell.angle_alpha   90.00
_cell.angle_beta   90.00
_cell.angle_gamma   90.00
#
_symmetry.space_group_name_H-M   'P 1'
#
loop_
_entity.id
_entity.type
_entity.pdbx_description
1 polymer ?
#
loop_
_entity_poly.entity_id
_entity_poly.type
_entity_poly.pdbx_seq_one_letter_code
_entity_poly.pdbx_strand_id
1 'polypeptide(L)'
;MSASSWLLESSSQISALFHCDNCGNMIDSISWKQCDKCKNFDLCRKCGKLTENQLKYDTGSKHKSFHPNDDPVSSKNMSLVMVGNAEKELDNNIDTINEGHFTMIMKRERIQNDWQMAIVMDALHRENKSSPPSFLSSLSSDERSKLNSMMIEYNVPKDENTVRVLSLDGGGVRGYMSIKILEQLIKDNYLPNIDPKDKEYKEEFKNGQHKFTKQFDYFAGTSTGGLIAFCLATEHPLLEIKEIYANSSDYFKKNWTPWMLGTLGNVMTAKYNDQKIHDAIDNIIKERFKNMPNGEVTLTAANATLHDLHKLLNPNEGTTTVHDTNRKVLLINAYNITTSCITVFNTSCKEHWGYLVGDVLKATMAAPTYFRPWHMCEWEKKEDGNFGKKKDANGKDVEDHIFIDGGVFANDPELTAIWSIRMHLARLVNYRILSIGTGCYSPQLDSNSWGGYWTWVANLFKPGLVVNTLMDATRSLTETVVNDLAKFNNIRRMKFNYKLKISMELDDPKFPAMFDDEWEKFVNSSGKKLTNISEDGSRGLSTDKSKYGLMYGPDYKALLHFYERHIKREQ
;
A
#
# COMPACT_ATOMS: atom_id res chain seq x y z
N MET A 1 -39.25 -28.25 11.94
CA MET A 1 -38.28 -27.47 12.76
C MET A 1 -36.89 -27.73 12.22
N SER A 2 -36.39 -26.84 11.36
CA SER A 2 -35.01 -26.84 10.89
C SER A 2 -34.52 -25.39 10.98
N ALA A 3 -33.71 -25.11 12.00
CA ALA A 3 -33.01 -23.85 12.13
C ALA A 3 -31.78 -23.90 11.21
N SER A 4 -31.87 -23.23 10.06
CA SER A 4 -30.74 -22.96 9.19
C SER A 4 -30.07 -21.66 9.62
N SER A 5 -28.77 -21.79 9.89
CA SER A 5 -27.79 -20.78 10.29
C SER A 5 -27.86 -19.46 9.50
N TRP A 6 -28.12 -18.36 10.20
CA TRP A 6 -28.18 -16.98 9.70
C TRP A 6 -26.80 -16.27 9.62
N LEU A 7 -25.72 -16.99 9.31
CA LEU A 7 -24.37 -16.40 9.37
C LEU A 7 -23.48 -16.63 8.14
N LEU A 8 -23.98 -17.23 7.05
CA LEU A 8 -23.21 -17.47 5.83
C LEU A 8 -24.05 -17.41 4.53
N GLU A 9 -24.94 -16.43 4.39
CA GLU A 9 -25.51 -16.09 3.07
C GLU A 9 -24.89 -14.78 2.53
N SER A 10 -24.05 -14.96 1.51
CA SER A 10 -23.57 -13.99 0.52
C SER A 10 -23.25 -12.55 0.99
N SER A 11 -21.99 -12.31 1.36
CA SER A 11 -21.38 -10.97 1.30
C SER A 11 -20.97 -10.55 -0.12
N SER A 12 -21.40 -11.27 -1.15
CA SER A 12 -21.44 -10.81 -2.53
C SER A 12 -22.78 -10.13 -2.82
N GLN A 13 -23.07 -9.04 -2.11
CA GLN A 13 -24.00 -8.04 -2.62
C GLN A 13 -23.13 -6.96 -3.25
N ILE A 14 -23.27 -6.80 -4.57
CA ILE A 14 -22.78 -5.65 -5.31
C ILE A 14 -23.23 -4.43 -4.52
N SER A 15 -22.28 -3.65 -3.99
CA SER A 15 -22.59 -2.40 -3.30
C SER A 15 -23.40 -1.54 -4.26
N ALA A 16 -24.68 -1.36 -3.99
CA ALA A 16 -25.55 -0.58 -4.84
C ALA A 16 -24.96 0.85 -4.92
N LEU A 17 -24.71 1.33 -6.14
CA LEU A 17 -23.98 2.57 -6.48
C LEU A 17 -24.64 3.88 -5.96
N PHE A 18 -25.63 3.81 -5.08
CA PHE A 18 -26.47 4.92 -4.68
C PHE A 18 -25.86 5.72 -3.52
N HIS A 19 -25.77 7.03 -3.71
CA HIS A 19 -25.35 7.99 -2.68
C HIS A 19 -26.52 8.90 -2.35
N CYS A 20 -26.63 9.29 -1.07
CA CYS A 20 -27.62 10.28 -0.67
C CYS A 20 -27.23 11.66 -1.20
N ASP A 21 -28.05 12.28 -2.05
CA ASP A 21 -27.78 13.59 -2.66
C ASP A 21 -27.71 14.75 -1.64
N ASN A 22 -28.26 14.54 -0.44
CA ASN A 22 -28.17 15.51 0.66
C ASN A 22 -26.93 15.33 1.53
N CYS A 23 -26.67 14.11 2.05
CA CYS A 23 -25.56 13.90 2.99
C CYS A 23 -24.28 13.39 2.36
N GLY A 24 -24.32 12.89 1.13
CA GLY A 24 -23.18 12.29 0.42
C GLY A 24 -22.81 10.88 0.85
N ASN A 25 -23.45 10.35 1.90
CA ASN A 25 -23.17 8.99 2.37
C ASN A 25 -23.72 7.96 1.38
N MET A 26 -23.00 6.84 1.24
CA MET A 26 -23.48 5.65 0.57
C MET A 26 -24.79 5.17 1.22
N ILE A 27 -25.76 4.82 0.39
CA ILE A 27 -27.04 4.27 0.85
C ILE A 27 -26.83 2.77 1.08
N ASP A 28 -26.49 2.41 2.31
CA ASP A 28 -26.27 1.03 2.78
C ASP A 28 -27.57 0.34 3.25
N SER A 29 -28.71 1.00 3.10
CA SER A 29 -30.00 0.55 3.61
C SER A 29 -30.83 -0.17 2.56
N ILE A 30 -31.58 -1.20 2.99
CA ILE A 30 -32.53 -1.98 2.17
C ILE A 30 -33.57 -1.10 1.43
N SER A 31 -33.77 0.15 1.87
CA SER A 31 -34.71 1.09 1.27
C SER A 31 -34.25 2.55 1.33
N TRP A 32 -34.49 3.34 0.29
CA TRP A 32 -34.26 4.79 0.27
C TRP A 32 -35.44 5.54 -0.33
N LYS A 33 -35.42 6.87 -0.27
CA LYS A 33 -36.42 7.70 -0.95
C LYS A 33 -35.85 8.22 -2.26
N GLN A 34 -36.58 8.05 -3.36
CA GLN A 34 -36.21 8.54 -4.68
C GLN A 34 -37.26 9.52 -5.20
N CYS A 35 -36.84 10.58 -5.88
CA CYS A 35 -37.76 11.52 -6.52
C CYS A 35 -38.64 10.81 -7.55
N ASP A 36 -39.96 11.04 -7.46
CA ASP A 36 -40.94 10.39 -8.34
C ASP A 36 -40.85 10.84 -9.80
N LYS A 37 -40.27 12.02 -10.04
CA LYS A 37 -40.19 12.62 -11.36
C LYS A 37 -38.86 12.35 -12.06
N CYS A 38 -37.75 12.80 -11.48
CA CYS A 38 -36.46 12.69 -12.16
C CYS A 38 -35.78 11.33 -12.01
N LYS A 39 -36.14 10.55 -10.98
CA LYS A 39 -35.51 9.26 -10.63
C LYS A 39 -33.99 9.31 -10.42
N ASN A 40 -33.39 10.49 -10.49
CA ASN A 40 -31.95 10.76 -10.41
C ASN A 40 -31.60 11.55 -9.14
N PHE A 41 -32.47 11.48 -8.12
CA PHE A 41 -32.29 12.19 -6.87
C PHE A 41 -32.75 11.31 -5.70
N ASP A 42 -31.80 10.87 -4.90
CA ASP A 42 -31.95 9.86 -3.86
C ASP A 42 -31.60 10.42 -2.48
N LEU A 43 -32.46 10.15 -1.49
CA LEU A 43 -32.22 10.48 -0.10
C LEU A 43 -32.16 9.20 0.73
N CYS A 44 -31.10 9.06 1.53
CA CYS A 44 -31.04 8.01 2.53
C CYS A 44 -32.24 8.13 3.50
N ARG A 45 -32.56 7.04 4.20
CA ARG A 45 -33.69 7.00 5.13
C ARG A 45 -33.70 8.12 6.17
N LYS A 46 -32.52 8.60 6.59
CA LYS A 46 -32.40 9.74 7.52
C LYS A 46 -32.75 11.06 6.83
N CYS A 47 -32.18 11.33 5.66
CA CYS A 47 -32.42 12.57 4.92
C CYS A 47 -33.83 12.64 4.31
N GLY A 48 -34.42 11.51 3.91
CA GLY A 48 -35.79 11.46 3.37
C GLY A 48 -36.90 11.74 4.39
N LYS A 49 -36.54 11.92 5.67
CA LYS A 49 -37.44 12.38 6.74
C LYS A 49 -37.37 13.89 6.98
N LEU A 50 -36.36 14.57 6.43
CA LEU A 50 -36.18 16.01 6.58
C LEU A 50 -37.18 16.77 5.73
N THR A 51 -37.61 17.95 6.20
CA THR A 51 -38.34 18.92 5.37
C THR A 51 -37.37 19.69 4.46
N GLU A 52 -37.87 20.34 3.42
CA GLU A 52 -37.04 21.08 2.45
C GLU A 52 -36.04 22.03 3.12
N ASN A 53 -36.51 22.81 4.09
CA ASN A 53 -35.69 23.79 4.83
C ASN A 53 -34.62 23.16 5.74
N GLN A 54 -34.67 21.83 5.93
CA GLN A 54 -33.71 21.06 6.73
C GLN A 54 -32.69 20.32 5.85
N LEU A 55 -32.90 20.26 4.54
CA LEU A 55 -31.89 19.78 3.60
C LEU A 55 -30.80 20.84 3.44
N LYS A 56 -29.59 20.43 3.03
CA LYS A 56 -28.51 21.38 2.80
C LYS A 56 -28.90 22.37 1.69
N TYR A 57 -28.45 23.61 1.80
CA TYR A 57 -28.83 24.70 0.88
C TYR A 57 -28.59 24.38 -0.61
N ASP A 58 -27.54 23.61 -0.91
CA ASP A 58 -27.20 23.18 -2.26
C ASP A 58 -28.10 22.04 -2.78
N THR A 59 -28.73 21.28 -1.90
CA THR A 59 -29.48 20.06 -2.19
C THR A 59 -30.77 20.36 -2.96
N GLY A 60 -31.52 21.38 -2.53
CA GLY A 60 -32.71 21.83 -3.26
C GLY A 60 -32.38 22.44 -4.63
N SER A 61 -31.27 23.19 -4.72
CA SER A 61 -30.78 23.76 -5.99
C SER A 61 -30.31 22.68 -6.96
N LYS A 62 -29.61 21.64 -6.47
CA LYS A 62 -29.25 20.44 -7.24
C LYS A 62 -30.47 19.71 -7.75
N HIS A 63 -31.51 19.52 -6.93
CA HIS A 63 -32.74 18.89 -7.39
C HIS A 63 -33.44 19.69 -8.50
N LYS A 64 -33.54 21.02 -8.36
CA LYS A 64 -34.11 21.89 -9.39
C LYS A 64 -33.36 21.81 -10.73
N SER A 65 -32.08 21.42 -10.73
CA SER A 65 -31.35 21.20 -11.99
C SER A 65 -31.88 20.02 -12.82
N PHE A 66 -32.56 19.05 -12.20
CA PHE A 66 -33.16 17.91 -12.90
C PHE A 66 -34.56 18.20 -13.46
N HIS A 67 -35.31 19.11 -12.83
CA HIS A 67 -36.63 19.62 -13.28
C HIS A 67 -36.84 21.04 -12.71
N PRO A 68 -36.59 22.11 -13.50
CA PRO A 68 -36.54 23.49 -13.01
C PRO A 68 -37.90 24.12 -12.66
N ASN A 69 -38.99 23.61 -13.26
CA ASN A 69 -40.32 24.22 -13.21
C ASN A 69 -41.23 23.63 -12.11
N ASP A 70 -40.70 22.73 -11.29
CA ASP A 70 -41.46 21.94 -10.32
C ASP A 70 -41.19 22.31 -8.87
N ASP A 71 -42.11 21.88 -7.99
CA ASP A 71 -41.97 22.05 -6.54
C ASP A 71 -40.63 21.46 -6.04
N PRO A 72 -40.00 22.09 -5.03
CA PRO A 72 -38.74 21.62 -4.46
C PRO A 72 -38.84 20.22 -3.83
N VAL A 73 -37.68 19.62 -3.51
CA VAL A 73 -37.62 18.30 -2.85
C VAL A 73 -38.44 18.33 -1.56
N SER A 74 -39.50 17.54 -1.52
CA SER A 74 -40.23 17.27 -0.29
C SER A 74 -40.51 15.78 -0.17
N SER A 75 -40.73 15.33 1.07
CA SER A 75 -41.04 13.93 1.37
C SER A 75 -42.31 13.39 0.68
N LYS A 76 -43.14 14.29 0.12
CA LYS A 76 -44.37 14.00 -0.65
C LYS A 76 -44.12 13.72 -2.13
N ASN A 77 -42.99 14.18 -2.68
CA ASN A 77 -42.63 14.04 -4.10
C ASN A 77 -41.58 12.94 -4.30
N MET A 78 -41.45 12.06 -3.30
CA MET A 78 -40.47 10.99 -3.26
C MET A 78 -41.10 9.68 -2.76
N SER A 79 -40.96 8.62 -3.54
CA SER A 79 -41.38 7.27 -3.20
C SER A 79 -40.27 6.50 -2.46
N LEU A 80 -40.68 5.53 -1.66
CA LEU A 80 -39.76 4.58 -1.04
C LEU A 80 -39.40 3.49 -2.06
N VAL A 81 -38.12 3.35 -2.34
CA VAL A 81 -37.56 2.32 -3.21
C VAL A 81 -36.90 1.25 -2.34
N MET A 82 -37.10 -0.02 -2.70
CA MET A 82 -36.47 -1.18 -2.06
C MET A 82 -35.37 -1.73 -2.99
N VAL A 83 -34.22 -2.13 -2.43
CA VAL A 83 -33.06 -2.63 -3.19
C VAL A 83 -33.45 -3.70 -4.21
N GLY A 84 -34.21 -4.72 -3.82
CA GLY A 84 -34.61 -5.81 -4.73
C GLY A 84 -35.55 -5.39 -5.87
N ASN A 85 -36.25 -4.25 -5.75
CA ASN A 85 -37.05 -3.68 -6.85
C ASN A 85 -36.18 -2.80 -7.75
N ALA A 86 -35.24 -2.06 -7.16
CA ALA A 86 -34.28 -1.25 -7.90
C ALA A 86 -33.30 -2.11 -8.70
N GLU A 87 -32.89 -3.28 -8.21
CA GLU A 87 -32.07 -4.22 -8.97
C GLU A 87 -32.81 -4.75 -10.21
N LYS A 88 -34.11 -5.05 -10.08
CA LYS A 88 -34.95 -5.43 -11.22
C LYS A 88 -35.21 -4.28 -12.19
N GLU A 89 -35.36 -3.05 -11.69
CA GLU A 89 -35.47 -1.86 -12.55
C GLU A 89 -34.13 -1.49 -13.19
N LEU A 90 -33.01 -1.70 -12.51
CA LEU A 90 -31.65 -1.51 -13.02
C LEU A 90 -31.40 -2.46 -14.20
N ASP A 91 -31.74 -3.75 -14.06
CA ASP A 91 -31.66 -4.72 -15.15
C ASP A 91 -32.51 -4.33 -16.37
N ASN A 92 -33.64 -3.65 -16.15
CA ASN A 92 -34.53 -3.19 -17.23
C ASN A 92 -34.14 -1.83 -17.83
N ASN A 93 -33.42 -0.97 -17.10
CA ASN A 93 -33.15 0.43 -17.49
C ASN A 93 -31.65 0.76 -17.59
N ILE A 94 -30.76 -0.24 -17.53
CA ILE A 94 -29.30 -0.06 -17.57
C ILE A 94 -28.84 0.76 -18.78
N ASP A 95 -29.54 0.62 -19.91
CA ASP A 95 -29.22 1.33 -21.14
C ASP A 95 -29.49 2.83 -21.03
N THR A 96 -30.59 3.24 -20.40
CA THR A 96 -30.93 4.65 -20.15
C THR A 96 -29.96 5.30 -19.14
N ILE A 97 -29.52 4.54 -18.14
CA ILE A 97 -28.55 4.99 -17.15
C ILE A 97 -27.17 5.20 -17.80
N ASN A 98 -26.72 4.23 -18.60
CA ASN A 98 -25.47 4.32 -19.34
C ASN A 98 -25.47 5.50 -20.33
N GLU A 99 -26.60 5.78 -20.99
CA GLU A 99 -26.79 6.95 -21.85
C GLU A 99 -26.64 8.28 -21.09
N GLY A 100 -27.23 8.38 -19.89
CA GLY A 100 -27.08 9.56 -19.03
C GLY A 100 -25.62 9.81 -18.62
N HIS A 101 -24.90 8.75 -18.25
CA HIS A 101 -23.48 8.84 -17.92
C HIS A 101 -22.60 9.15 -19.12
N PHE A 102 -22.89 8.56 -20.29
CA PHE A 102 -22.17 8.88 -21.53
C PHE A 102 -22.32 10.37 -21.90
N THR A 103 -23.54 10.90 -21.81
CA THR A 103 -23.81 12.33 -22.05
C THR A 103 -23.02 13.23 -21.09
N MET A 104 -22.92 12.83 -19.83
CA MET A 104 -22.15 13.54 -18.81
C MET A 104 -20.63 13.51 -19.09
N ILE A 105 -20.08 12.40 -19.59
CA ILE A 105 -18.68 12.27 -20.02
C ILE A 105 -18.41 13.25 -21.18
N MET A 106 -19.28 13.25 -22.20
CA MET A 106 -19.18 14.14 -23.36
C MET A 106 -19.24 15.62 -22.95
N LYS A 107 -20.15 16.00 -22.04
CA LYS A 107 -20.27 17.38 -21.54
C LYS A 107 -19.05 17.83 -20.72
N ARG A 108 -18.39 16.91 -20.01
CA ARG A 108 -17.21 17.20 -19.18
C ARG A 108 -15.90 17.15 -19.95
N GLU A 109 -15.92 16.63 -21.17
CA GLU A 109 -14.75 16.45 -22.03
C GLU A 109 -13.60 15.68 -21.32
N ARG A 110 -13.95 14.73 -20.44
CA ARG A 110 -12.95 13.91 -19.74
C ARG A 110 -13.49 12.55 -19.28
N ILE A 111 -12.71 11.49 -19.52
CA ILE A 111 -12.90 10.15 -18.94
C ILE A 111 -12.03 10.05 -17.66
N GLN A 112 -12.65 9.78 -16.52
CA GLN A 112 -12.02 9.90 -15.20
C GLN A 112 -11.63 8.56 -14.57
N ASN A 113 -12.23 7.45 -14.99
CA ASN A 113 -11.99 6.12 -14.41
C ASN A 113 -12.44 5.00 -15.36
N ASP A 114 -12.11 3.77 -14.98
CA ASP A 114 -12.32 2.56 -15.77
C ASP A 114 -13.80 2.25 -15.98
N TRP A 115 -14.67 2.66 -15.06
CA TRP A 115 -16.12 2.52 -15.21
C TRP A 115 -16.67 3.45 -16.29
N GLN A 116 -16.24 4.72 -16.32
CA GLN A 116 -16.58 5.64 -17.41
C GLN A 116 -16.02 5.16 -18.75
N MET A 117 -14.80 4.60 -18.76
CA MET A 117 -14.25 3.98 -19.97
C MET A 117 -15.06 2.74 -20.40
N ALA A 118 -15.53 1.92 -19.46
CA ALA A 118 -16.39 0.77 -19.77
C ALA A 118 -17.72 1.20 -20.41
N ILE A 119 -18.35 2.28 -19.92
CA ILE A 119 -19.55 2.85 -20.53
C ILE A 119 -19.27 3.32 -21.97
N VAL A 120 -18.15 4.02 -22.19
CA VAL A 120 -17.74 4.48 -23.53
C VAL A 120 -17.48 3.28 -24.46
N MET A 121 -16.81 2.24 -23.97
CA MET A 121 -16.51 1.04 -24.75
C MET A 121 -17.76 0.21 -25.06
N ASP A 122 -18.68 0.06 -24.11
CA ASP A 122 -19.97 -0.61 -24.32
C ASP A 122 -20.82 0.14 -25.35
N ALA A 123 -20.85 1.47 -25.26
CA ALA A 123 -21.49 2.35 -26.23
C ALA A 123 -20.91 2.09 -27.65
N LEU A 124 -19.60 2.21 -27.84
CA LEU A 124 -18.94 1.98 -29.13
C LEU A 124 -19.08 0.53 -29.65
N HIS A 125 -19.07 -0.46 -28.75
CA HIS A 125 -19.26 -1.85 -29.13
C HIS A 125 -20.67 -2.11 -29.68
N ARG A 126 -21.68 -1.44 -29.11
CA ARG A 126 -23.07 -1.53 -29.56
C ARG A 126 -23.36 -0.73 -30.82
N GLU A 127 -22.53 0.27 -31.16
CA GLU A 127 -22.62 0.99 -32.44
C GLU A 127 -22.54 0.05 -33.66
N ASN A 128 -21.77 -1.03 -33.54
CA ASN A 128 -21.59 -2.02 -34.61
C ASN A 128 -22.66 -3.13 -34.64
N LYS A 129 -23.70 -3.06 -33.79
CA LYS A 129 -24.80 -4.03 -33.75
C LYS A 129 -26.00 -3.52 -34.55
N SER A 130 -26.94 -4.42 -34.86
CA SER A 130 -28.14 -4.19 -35.68
C SER A 130 -29.08 -3.09 -35.16
N SER A 131 -28.89 -2.63 -33.92
CA SER A 131 -29.67 -1.58 -33.25
C SER A 131 -28.74 -0.75 -32.37
N PRO A 132 -28.04 0.26 -32.94
CA PRO A 132 -27.15 1.10 -32.18
C PRO A 132 -27.93 1.99 -31.19
N PRO A 133 -27.36 2.31 -30.02
CA PRO A 133 -27.94 3.29 -29.11
C PRO A 133 -28.13 4.64 -29.83
N SER A 134 -29.32 5.22 -29.73
CA SER A 134 -29.72 6.42 -30.49
C SER A 134 -28.78 7.62 -30.33
N PHE A 135 -28.17 7.76 -29.14
CA PHE A 135 -27.29 8.89 -28.82
C PHE A 135 -25.90 8.82 -29.50
N LEU A 136 -25.41 7.63 -29.88
CA LEU A 136 -24.13 7.51 -30.60
C LEU A 136 -24.28 7.84 -32.07
N SER A 137 -25.41 7.44 -32.66
CA SER A 137 -25.73 7.75 -34.05
C SER A 137 -25.90 9.26 -34.29
N SER A 138 -26.19 10.03 -33.24
CA SER A 138 -26.37 11.49 -33.30
C SER A 138 -25.10 12.30 -33.06
N LEU A 139 -23.97 11.68 -32.70
CA LEU A 139 -22.72 12.42 -32.45
C LEU A 139 -22.19 13.06 -33.75
N SER A 140 -21.96 14.37 -33.68
CA SER A 140 -21.30 15.13 -34.76
C SER A 140 -19.84 14.66 -34.98
N SER A 141 -19.26 15.04 -36.12
CA SER A 141 -17.83 14.77 -36.41
C SER A 141 -16.90 15.33 -35.33
N ASP A 142 -17.22 16.50 -34.80
CA ASP A 142 -16.42 17.19 -33.80
C ASP A 142 -16.52 16.49 -32.43
N GLU A 143 -17.72 16.04 -32.06
CA GLU A 143 -17.93 15.24 -30.85
C GLU A 143 -17.23 13.88 -30.94
N ARG A 144 -17.27 13.23 -32.10
CA ARG A 144 -16.51 11.98 -32.33
C ARG A 144 -15.01 12.20 -32.22
N SER A 145 -14.50 13.32 -32.75
CA SER A 145 -13.08 13.69 -32.62
C SER A 145 -12.69 13.94 -31.16
N LYS A 146 -13.55 14.63 -30.40
CA LYS A 146 -13.37 14.84 -28.94
C LYS A 146 -13.40 13.51 -28.18
N LEU A 147 -14.35 12.63 -28.47
CA LEU A 147 -14.45 11.30 -27.86
C LEU A 147 -13.18 10.48 -28.10
N ASN A 148 -12.73 10.41 -29.35
CA ASN A 148 -11.47 9.76 -29.71
C ASN A 148 -10.27 10.38 -28.98
N SER A 149 -10.21 11.71 -28.88
CA SER A 149 -9.16 12.41 -28.16
C SER A 149 -9.17 12.09 -26.66
N MET A 150 -10.35 12.03 -26.02
CA MET A 150 -10.49 11.62 -24.61
C MET A 150 -10.06 10.16 -24.40
N MET A 151 -10.43 9.27 -25.31
CA MET A 151 -10.04 7.86 -25.26
C MET A 151 -8.54 7.67 -25.47
N ILE A 152 -7.96 8.42 -26.42
CA ILE A 152 -6.51 8.44 -26.64
C ILE A 152 -5.83 9.01 -25.41
N GLU A 153 -6.26 10.14 -24.86
CA GLU A 153 -5.65 10.72 -23.66
C GLU A 153 -5.74 9.79 -22.44
N TYR A 154 -6.85 9.08 -22.27
CA TYR A 154 -7.00 8.07 -21.23
C TYR A 154 -6.06 6.86 -21.46
N ASN A 155 -5.86 6.43 -22.71
CA ASN A 155 -5.06 5.25 -23.05
C ASN A 155 -3.56 5.55 -23.34
N VAL A 156 -3.19 6.80 -23.57
CA VAL A 156 -1.80 7.22 -23.77
C VAL A 156 -1.11 7.22 -22.41
N PRO A 157 -0.14 6.32 -22.17
CA PRO A 157 0.64 6.35 -20.95
C PRO A 157 1.54 7.58 -21.01
N LYS A 158 1.10 8.70 -20.44
CA LYS A 158 1.97 9.85 -20.21
C LYS A 158 2.97 9.44 -19.12
N ASP A 159 4.27 9.36 -19.43
CA ASP A 159 5.32 9.08 -18.45
C ASP A 159 5.38 10.13 -17.31
N GLU A 160 4.82 11.32 -17.56
CA GLU A 160 4.56 12.40 -16.59
C GLU A 160 3.56 12.01 -15.47
N ASN A 161 2.92 10.84 -15.55
CA ASN A 161 1.97 10.34 -14.55
C ASN A 161 2.45 9.07 -13.85
N THR A 162 3.72 8.72 -13.96
CA THR A 162 4.24 7.47 -13.41
C THR A 162 4.78 7.65 -11.99
N VAL A 163 4.17 6.94 -11.04
CA VAL A 163 4.62 6.80 -9.66
C VAL A 163 5.43 5.50 -9.51
N ARG A 164 6.65 5.62 -9.01
CA ARG A 164 7.55 4.49 -8.72
C ARG A 164 7.57 4.20 -7.23
N VAL A 165 7.23 2.97 -6.88
CA VAL A 165 7.09 2.52 -5.49
C VAL A 165 8.09 1.40 -5.22
N LEU A 166 8.90 1.56 -4.17
CA LEU A 166 9.65 0.48 -3.56
C LEU A 166 8.84 -0.03 -2.35
N SER A 167 8.44 -1.29 -2.37
CA SER A 167 7.67 -1.95 -1.30
C SER A 167 8.52 -3.03 -0.62
N LEU A 168 8.65 -2.98 0.70
CA LEU A 168 9.50 -3.89 1.47
C LEU A 168 8.69 -4.59 2.57
N ASP A 169 8.63 -5.93 2.50
CA ASP A 169 7.85 -6.72 3.44
C ASP A 169 8.42 -6.70 4.86
N GLY A 170 7.54 -6.95 5.83
CA GLY A 170 7.93 -7.31 7.20
C GLY A 170 8.44 -8.74 7.30
N GLY A 171 9.34 -8.99 8.26
CA GLY A 171 9.93 -10.33 8.40
C GLY A 171 11.02 -10.53 9.46
N GLY A 172 11.18 -9.60 10.43
CA GLY A 172 12.21 -9.71 11.47
C GLY A 172 13.61 -9.86 10.88
N VAL A 173 14.40 -10.80 11.40
CA VAL A 173 15.77 -11.08 10.92
C VAL A 173 15.83 -11.39 9.42
N ARG A 174 14.74 -11.91 8.84
CA ARG A 174 14.67 -12.24 7.41
C ARG A 174 14.71 -11.01 6.51
N GLY A 175 14.58 -9.80 7.05
CA GLY A 175 14.91 -8.58 6.31
C GLY A 175 16.33 -8.54 5.75
N TYR A 176 17.26 -9.34 6.31
CA TYR A 176 18.58 -9.57 5.71
C TYR A 176 18.47 -10.02 4.24
N MET A 177 17.46 -10.81 3.89
CA MET A 177 17.17 -11.21 2.52
C MET A 177 16.90 -10.01 1.62
N SER A 178 15.99 -9.12 2.02
CA SER A 178 15.66 -7.91 1.28
C SER A 178 16.89 -7.03 1.09
N ILE A 179 17.71 -6.87 2.14
CA ILE A 179 18.97 -6.14 2.10
C ILE A 179 19.94 -6.73 1.08
N LYS A 180 20.12 -8.06 1.07
CA LYS A 180 21.00 -8.76 0.11
C LYS A 180 20.52 -8.64 -1.33
N ILE A 181 19.22 -8.73 -1.57
CA ILE A 181 18.63 -8.58 -2.90
C ILE A 181 18.85 -7.14 -3.42
N LEU A 182 18.61 -6.14 -2.56
CA LEU A 182 18.85 -4.73 -2.86
C LEU A 182 20.34 -4.45 -3.10
N GLU A 183 21.22 -5.00 -2.25
CA GLU A 183 22.67 -4.89 -2.42
C GLU A 183 23.10 -5.42 -3.79
N GLN A 184 22.60 -6.60 -4.19
CA GLN A 184 22.90 -7.19 -5.49
C GLN A 184 22.36 -6.32 -6.64
N LEU A 185 21.11 -5.83 -6.55
CA LEU A 185 20.53 -4.94 -7.56
C LEU A 185 21.33 -3.65 -7.75
N ILE A 186 21.80 -3.05 -6.66
CA ILE A 186 22.63 -1.84 -6.70
C ILE A 186 23.97 -2.15 -7.37
N LYS A 187 24.63 -3.26 -6.98
CA LYS A 187 25.89 -3.70 -7.57
C LYS A 187 25.77 -3.90 -9.08
N ASP A 188 24.78 -4.68 -9.51
CA ASP A 188 24.65 -5.07 -10.92
C ASP A 188 24.27 -3.87 -11.81
N ASN A 189 23.56 -2.88 -11.29
CA ASN A 189 23.15 -1.70 -12.07
C ASN A 189 24.14 -0.54 -12.06
N TYR A 190 24.96 -0.42 -11.02
CA TYR A 190 25.73 0.80 -10.76
C TYR A 190 27.21 0.55 -10.44
N LEU A 191 27.60 -0.68 -10.10
CA LEU A 191 28.97 -1.07 -9.78
C LEU A 191 29.42 -2.36 -10.53
N PRO A 192 29.18 -2.53 -11.85
CA PRO A 192 29.44 -3.80 -12.53
C PRO A 192 30.92 -4.22 -12.56
N ASN A 193 31.86 -3.28 -12.35
CA ASN A 193 33.29 -3.49 -12.48
C ASN A 193 34.09 -3.23 -11.19
N ILE A 194 33.43 -3.15 -10.04
CA ILE A 194 34.08 -2.86 -8.74
C ILE A 194 34.09 -4.13 -7.90
N ASP A 195 35.28 -4.56 -7.44
CA ASP A 195 35.38 -5.71 -6.53
C ASP A 195 34.89 -5.28 -5.13
N PRO A 196 34.01 -6.04 -4.47
CA PRO A 196 33.63 -5.80 -3.07
C PRO A 196 34.81 -5.71 -2.08
N LYS A 197 36.00 -6.19 -2.46
CA LYS A 197 37.24 -6.10 -1.67
C LYS A 197 38.00 -4.78 -1.87
N ASP A 198 37.62 -3.99 -2.87
CA ASP A 198 38.26 -2.71 -3.14
C ASP A 198 38.01 -1.73 -1.98
N LYS A 199 39.04 -0.95 -1.62
CA LYS A 199 38.95 0.02 -0.52
C LYS A 199 37.87 1.08 -0.74
N GLU A 200 37.60 1.40 -2.00
CA GLU A 200 36.63 2.40 -2.43
C GLU A 200 35.19 1.85 -2.52
N TYR A 201 35.01 0.53 -2.38
CA TYR A 201 33.71 -0.12 -2.56
C TYR A 201 32.60 0.49 -1.70
N LYS A 202 32.90 0.84 -0.43
CA LYS A 202 31.89 1.45 0.46
C LYS A 202 31.37 2.79 -0.07
N GLU A 203 32.26 3.64 -0.59
CA GLU A 203 31.88 4.96 -1.11
C GLU A 203 31.20 4.84 -2.49
N GLU A 204 31.71 3.99 -3.36
CA GLU A 204 31.09 3.71 -4.66
C GLU A 204 29.72 3.05 -4.50
N PHE A 205 29.56 2.17 -3.51
CA PHE A 205 28.27 1.56 -3.20
C PHE A 205 27.27 2.61 -2.73
N LYS A 206 27.70 3.56 -1.89
CA LYS A 206 26.86 4.68 -1.45
C LYS A 206 26.43 5.56 -2.63
N ASN A 207 27.33 5.82 -3.58
CA ASN A 207 27.00 6.52 -4.83
C ASN A 207 25.99 5.73 -5.69
N GLY A 208 26.17 4.42 -5.82
CA GLY A 208 25.24 3.52 -6.50
C GLY A 208 23.87 3.47 -5.83
N GLN A 209 23.83 3.40 -4.50
CA GLN A 209 22.62 3.45 -3.70
C GLN A 209 21.86 4.76 -3.94
N HIS A 210 22.54 5.91 -3.91
CA HIS A 210 21.91 7.20 -4.18
C HIS A 210 21.30 7.28 -5.59
N LYS A 211 21.95 6.66 -6.60
CA LYS A 211 21.39 6.56 -7.96
C LYS A 211 20.18 5.62 -8.00
N PHE A 212 20.18 4.55 -7.20
CA PHE A 212 19.08 3.60 -7.08
C PHE A 212 17.85 4.21 -6.40
N THR A 213 18.02 4.83 -5.24
CA THR A 213 16.93 5.43 -4.45
C THR A 213 16.28 6.61 -5.16
N LYS A 214 17.04 7.37 -5.97
CA LYS A 214 16.50 8.43 -6.85
C LYS A 214 15.52 7.95 -7.92
N GLN A 215 15.43 6.63 -8.16
CA GLN A 215 14.45 6.08 -9.09
C GLN A 215 13.05 5.95 -8.46
N PHE A 216 12.91 6.09 -7.15
CA PHE A 216 11.64 5.85 -6.44
C PHE A 216 11.07 7.14 -5.84
N ASP A 217 9.74 7.28 -5.97
CA ASP A 217 8.98 8.39 -5.40
C ASP A 217 8.42 8.00 -4.03
N TYR A 218 8.02 6.72 -3.87
CA TYR A 218 7.48 6.19 -2.61
C TYR A 218 8.31 5.01 -2.11
N PHE A 219 8.58 5.04 -0.81
CA PHE A 219 9.20 3.96 -0.05
C PHE A 219 8.16 3.45 0.94
N ALA A 220 7.69 2.22 0.77
CA ALA A 220 6.69 1.60 1.62
C ALA A 220 7.29 0.42 2.37
N GLY A 221 7.02 0.34 3.67
CA GLY A 221 7.60 -0.71 4.50
C GLY A 221 6.74 -1.08 5.70
N THR A 222 6.84 -2.34 6.12
CA THR A 222 6.21 -2.88 7.33
C THR A 222 7.26 -3.54 8.19
N SER A 223 7.23 -3.34 9.51
CA SER A 223 8.19 -3.92 10.44
C SER A 223 9.63 -3.60 10.05
N THR A 224 10.52 -4.60 10.01
CA THR A 224 11.86 -4.49 9.44
C THR A 224 11.89 -3.83 8.05
N GLY A 225 10.91 -4.09 7.17
CA GLY A 225 10.78 -3.42 5.88
C GLY A 225 10.56 -1.91 6.01
N GLY A 226 9.87 -1.46 7.07
CA GLY A 226 9.70 -0.05 7.44
C GLY A 226 11.01 0.62 7.82
N LEU A 227 11.86 -0.05 8.61
CA LEU A 227 13.20 0.44 8.94
C LEU A 227 14.10 0.51 7.70
N ILE A 228 14.10 -0.52 6.86
CA ILE A 228 14.89 -0.52 5.61
C ILE A 228 14.39 0.58 4.66
N ALA A 229 13.07 0.75 4.52
CA ALA A 229 12.47 1.81 3.71
C ALA A 229 12.87 3.20 4.21
N PHE A 230 12.81 3.44 5.53
CA PHE A 230 13.29 4.69 6.14
C PHE A 230 14.75 4.96 5.83
N CYS A 231 15.62 3.96 6.01
CA CYS A 231 17.04 4.11 5.74
C CYS A 231 17.34 4.41 4.26
N LEU A 232 16.68 3.72 3.32
CA LEU A 232 16.84 3.99 1.90
C LEU A 232 16.30 5.36 1.50
N ALA A 233 15.11 5.72 1.97
CA ALA A 233 14.49 7.02 1.67
C ALA A 233 15.39 8.18 2.14
N THR A 234 15.97 8.01 3.34
CA THR A 234 16.85 9.00 3.97
C THR A 234 18.31 8.89 3.54
N GLU A 235 18.72 7.96 2.67
CA GLU A 235 20.11 7.72 2.24
C GLU A 235 21.08 7.25 3.36
N HIS A 236 20.58 6.53 4.36
CA HIS A 236 21.44 5.78 5.28
C HIS A 236 22.09 4.59 4.55
N PRO A 237 23.40 4.31 4.70
CA PRO A 237 24.07 3.27 3.94
C PRO A 237 23.49 1.87 4.19
N LEU A 238 23.04 1.20 3.13
CA LEU A 238 22.44 -0.14 3.22
C LEU A 238 23.42 -1.17 3.78
N LEU A 239 24.73 -1.00 3.56
CA LEU A 239 25.76 -1.87 4.11
C LEU A 239 25.86 -1.79 5.65
N GLU A 240 25.57 -0.65 6.26
CA GLU A 240 25.54 -0.53 7.73
C GLU A 240 24.32 -1.25 8.32
N ILE A 241 23.16 -1.16 7.65
CA ILE A 241 21.97 -1.94 8.00
C ILE A 241 22.26 -3.43 7.87
N LYS A 242 22.97 -3.83 6.81
CA LYS A 242 23.38 -5.23 6.59
C LYS A 242 24.20 -5.75 7.77
N GLU A 243 25.13 -4.96 8.30
CA GLU A 243 25.94 -5.32 9.46
C GLU A 243 25.09 -5.53 10.72
N ILE A 244 24.05 -4.71 10.95
CA ILE A 244 23.11 -4.89 12.07
C ILE A 244 22.37 -6.23 11.95
N TYR A 245 21.84 -6.55 10.78
CA TYR A 245 21.08 -7.79 10.55
C TYR A 245 21.97 -9.04 10.50
N ALA A 246 23.20 -8.92 9.99
CA ALA A 246 24.20 -9.99 10.04
C ALA A 246 24.54 -10.36 11.50
N ASN A 247 24.58 -9.38 12.40
CA ASN A 247 24.83 -9.55 13.83
C ASN A 247 23.51 -9.61 14.65
N SER A 248 22.44 -10.12 14.05
CA SER A 248 21.10 -10.14 14.68
C SER A 248 21.04 -10.78 16.06
N SER A 249 21.93 -11.73 16.40
CA SER A 249 22.03 -12.30 17.75
C SER A 249 22.30 -11.25 18.83
N ASP A 250 23.00 -10.16 18.48
CA ASP A 250 23.30 -9.09 19.41
C ASP A 250 22.13 -8.13 19.59
N TYR A 251 21.35 -7.88 18.53
CA TYR A 251 20.26 -6.91 18.52
C TYR A 251 18.90 -7.50 18.89
N PHE A 252 18.70 -8.80 18.67
CA PHE A 252 17.48 -9.55 18.99
C PHE A 252 17.77 -10.56 20.11
N LYS A 253 18.19 -10.08 21.28
CA LYS A 253 18.52 -10.94 22.43
C LYS A 253 17.25 -11.43 23.14
N LYS A 254 17.08 -12.75 23.25
CA LYS A 254 15.97 -13.36 23.99
C LYS A 254 16.00 -12.95 25.47
N ASN A 255 14.84 -12.62 26.03
CA ASN A 255 14.71 -12.40 27.47
C ASN A 255 15.00 -13.72 28.21
N TRP A 256 15.77 -13.65 29.30
CA TRP A 256 16.12 -14.82 30.10
C TRP A 256 14.94 -15.25 30.97
N THR A 257 14.43 -16.46 30.77
CA THR A 257 13.42 -17.09 31.62
C THR A 257 14.06 -18.23 32.44
N PRO A 258 14.01 -18.21 33.79
CA PRO A 258 14.57 -19.26 34.62
C PRO A 258 13.94 -20.63 34.33
N TRP A 259 14.76 -21.67 34.18
CA TRP A 259 14.31 -23.04 33.89
C TRP A 259 13.29 -23.60 34.91
N MET A 260 13.35 -23.10 36.16
CA MET A 260 12.47 -23.49 37.27
C MET A 260 11.01 -23.00 37.11
N LEU A 261 10.77 -21.94 36.31
CA LEU A 261 9.42 -21.43 36.02
C LEU A 261 8.74 -22.12 34.83
N GLY A 262 9.44 -23.06 34.18
CA GLY A 262 8.90 -23.83 33.05
C GLY A 262 8.20 -22.99 31.98
N THR A 263 7.23 -23.61 31.30
CA THR A 263 6.42 -23.12 30.19
C THR A 263 5.59 -21.85 30.44
N LEU A 264 5.49 -21.34 31.68
CA LEU A 264 4.73 -20.15 32.03
C LEU A 264 5.50 -18.83 31.85
N GLY A 265 6.84 -18.86 31.86
CA GLY A 265 7.67 -17.66 31.76
C GLY A 265 7.61 -16.97 30.39
N ASN A 266 7.62 -17.75 29.30
CA ASN A 266 7.53 -17.24 27.92
C ASN A 266 6.10 -16.84 27.50
N VAL A 267 5.10 -17.08 28.36
CA VAL A 267 3.69 -16.72 28.12
C VAL A 267 3.34 -15.38 28.77
N MET A 268 4.14 -14.91 29.75
CA MET A 268 3.84 -13.69 30.51
C MET A 268 4.62 -12.44 30.07
N THR A 269 5.64 -12.56 29.22
CA THR A 269 6.47 -11.41 28.78
C THR A 269 6.87 -11.52 27.31
N ALA A 270 7.21 -10.39 26.68
CA ALA A 270 7.69 -10.35 25.30
C ALA A 270 8.98 -11.19 25.14
N LYS A 271 9.13 -11.91 24.01
CA LYS A 271 10.25 -12.82 23.75
C LYS A 271 11.62 -12.11 23.74
N TYR A 272 11.67 -10.82 23.39
CA TYR A 272 12.91 -10.06 23.18
C TYR A 272 13.08 -8.85 24.09
N ASN A 273 14.34 -8.54 24.41
CA ASN A 273 14.74 -7.24 24.93
C ASN A 273 14.89 -6.27 23.74
N ASP A 274 14.10 -5.22 23.75
CA ASP A 274 13.96 -4.24 22.69
C ASP A 274 15.03 -3.12 22.72
N GLN A 275 15.81 -3.04 23.80
CA GLN A 275 16.72 -1.90 24.02
C GLN A 275 17.76 -1.72 22.92
N LYS A 276 18.48 -2.78 22.52
CA LYS A 276 19.59 -2.64 21.57
C LYS A 276 19.13 -2.28 20.15
N ILE A 277 18.00 -2.83 19.70
CA ILE A 277 17.44 -2.46 18.40
C ILE A 277 16.86 -1.05 18.46
N HIS A 278 16.26 -0.65 19.59
CA HIS A 278 15.82 0.74 19.79
C HIS A 278 16.99 1.72 19.81
N ASP A 279 18.10 1.39 20.49
CA ASP A 279 19.32 2.21 20.50
C ASP A 279 19.91 2.34 19.08
N ALA A 280 19.88 1.25 18.29
CA ALA A 280 20.32 1.28 16.90
C ALA A 280 19.44 2.20 16.04
N ILE A 281 18.10 2.11 16.18
CA ILE A 281 17.15 3.01 15.52
C ILE A 281 17.43 4.47 15.92
N ASP A 282 17.64 4.72 17.21
CA ASP A 282 17.86 6.06 17.74
C ASP A 282 19.17 6.67 17.22
N ASN A 283 20.21 5.86 17.10
CA ASN A 283 21.49 6.25 16.49
C ASN A 283 21.34 6.56 15.00
N ILE A 284 20.65 5.70 14.24
CA ILE A 284 20.39 5.93 12.80
C ILE A 284 19.64 7.27 12.63
N ILE A 285 18.58 7.51 13.41
CA ILE A 285 17.84 8.78 13.34
C ILE A 285 18.78 9.95 13.66
N LYS A 286 19.52 9.89 14.76
CA LYS A 286 20.45 10.95 15.16
C LYS A 286 21.47 11.28 14.06
N GLU A 287 22.02 10.27 13.40
CA GLU A 287 22.95 10.46 12.28
C GLU A 287 22.27 11.11 11.07
N ARG A 288 21.07 10.66 10.70
CA ARG A 288 20.36 11.20 9.53
C ARG A 288 19.95 12.65 9.69
N PHE A 289 19.63 13.07 10.91
CA PHE A 289 19.22 14.43 11.17
C PHE A 289 20.37 15.37 11.60
N LYS A 290 21.61 14.86 11.76
CA LYS A 290 22.76 15.62 12.27
C LYS A 290 23.06 16.92 11.50
N ASN A 291 22.85 16.91 10.19
CA ASN A 291 23.17 18.04 9.31
C ASN A 291 21.92 18.80 8.81
N MET A 292 20.75 18.55 9.41
CA MET A 292 19.53 19.28 9.04
C MET A 292 19.65 20.76 9.48
N PRO A 293 19.37 21.71 8.58
CA PRO A 293 19.39 23.13 8.90
C PRO A 293 18.15 23.50 9.74
N ASN A 294 18.14 23.16 11.03
CA ASN A 294 17.04 23.44 11.97
C ASN A 294 17.51 24.25 13.20
N GLY A 295 18.51 25.12 13.05
CA GLY A 295 19.02 25.97 14.14
C GLY A 295 19.92 25.23 15.15
N GLU A 296 19.94 25.67 16.41
CA GLU A 296 20.79 25.13 17.50
C GLU A 296 20.34 23.76 18.06
N VAL A 297 19.14 23.28 17.70
CA VAL A 297 18.59 22.04 18.27
C VAL A 297 19.00 20.82 17.46
N THR A 298 19.74 19.91 18.09
CA THR A 298 20.05 18.59 17.49
C THR A 298 18.81 17.71 17.51
N LEU A 299 18.35 17.29 16.32
CA LEU A 299 17.25 16.35 16.16
C LEU A 299 17.71 14.91 16.45
N THR A 300 16.88 14.17 17.18
CA THR A 300 17.11 12.81 17.69
C THR A 300 15.80 12.04 17.65
N ALA A 301 15.81 10.75 17.97
CA ALA A 301 14.57 9.96 18.06
C ALA A 301 13.54 10.51 19.06
N ALA A 302 13.98 11.27 20.07
CA ALA A 302 13.11 11.83 21.10
C ALA A 302 12.35 13.10 20.66
N ASN A 303 12.72 13.73 19.54
CA ASN A 303 12.12 15.01 19.11
C ASN A 303 11.96 15.16 17.59
N ALA A 304 12.57 14.30 16.77
CA ALA A 304 12.42 14.35 15.32
C ALA A 304 11.02 13.88 14.91
N THR A 305 10.25 14.77 14.30
CA THR A 305 8.88 14.50 13.86
C THR A 305 8.81 14.01 12.41
N LEU A 306 7.67 13.45 12.00
CA LEU A 306 7.42 13.15 10.60
C LEU A 306 7.43 14.41 9.71
N HIS A 307 7.18 15.61 10.28
CA HIS A 307 7.39 16.86 9.56
C HIS A 307 8.87 17.13 9.26
N ASP A 308 9.75 16.90 10.25
CA ASP A 308 11.19 17.07 10.04
C ASP A 308 11.69 16.05 9.01
N LEU A 309 11.19 14.81 9.07
CA LEU A 309 11.48 13.80 8.06
C LEU A 309 10.99 14.23 6.68
N HIS A 310 9.77 14.78 6.58
CA HIS A 310 9.23 15.29 5.33
C HIS A 310 10.14 16.35 4.70
N LYS A 311 10.66 17.29 5.49
CA LYS A 311 11.64 18.30 5.05
C LYS A 311 12.98 17.71 4.66
N LEU A 312 13.48 16.72 5.42
CA LEU A 312 14.71 16.01 5.09
C LEU A 312 14.62 15.32 3.73
N LEU A 313 13.47 14.68 3.45
CA LEU A 313 13.21 13.99 2.19
C LEU A 313 12.98 14.96 1.02
N ASN A 314 12.42 16.15 1.29
CA ASN A 314 11.98 17.10 0.28
C ASN A 314 12.47 18.54 0.57
N PRO A 315 13.80 18.78 0.59
CA PRO A 315 14.37 20.07 1.03
C PRO A 315 14.03 21.27 0.12
N ASN A 316 13.66 21.01 -1.14
CA ASN A 316 13.33 22.04 -2.13
C ASN A 316 11.82 22.30 -2.24
N GLU A 317 11.01 21.70 -1.37
CA GLU A 317 9.56 21.85 -1.42
C GLU A 317 9.14 23.30 -1.10
N GLY A 318 8.74 24.04 -2.13
CA GLY A 318 8.29 25.44 -2.03
C GLY A 318 9.04 26.45 -2.90
N THR A 319 10.17 26.08 -3.53
CA THR A 319 10.95 26.98 -4.41
C THR A 319 10.81 26.69 -5.91
N THR A 320 10.15 25.59 -6.28
CA THR A 320 10.04 25.13 -7.68
C THR A 320 8.58 25.02 -8.15
N THR A 321 8.36 25.36 -9.42
CA THR A 321 7.07 25.32 -10.13
C THR A 321 6.61 23.88 -10.38
N VAL A 322 5.50 23.48 -9.75
CA VAL A 322 4.41 22.51 -10.10
C VAL A 322 4.73 21.13 -10.74
N HIS A 323 5.95 20.82 -11.18
CA HIS A 323 6.26 19.59 -11.92
C HIS A 323 7.48 18.82 -11.41
N ASP A 324 7.98 19.07 -10.19
CA ASP A 324 9.09 18.29 -9.67
C ASP A 324 8.62 16.86 -9.30
N THR A 325 8.96 15.91 -10.17
CA THR A 325 8.63 14.49 -10.09
C THR A 325 9.55 13.71 -9.13
N ASN A 326 10.30 14.42 -8.28
CA ASN A 326 11.32 13.84 -7.41
C ASN A 326 11.00 13.96 -5.91
N ARG A 327 9.71 14.03 -5.57
CA ARG A 327 9.26 14.05 -4.17
C ARG A 327 9.38 12.64 -3.59
N LYS A 328 10.11 12.51 -2.49
CA LYS A 328 10.24 11.25 -1.73
C LYS A 328 9.22 11.20 -0.62
N VAL A 329 8.42 10.14 -0.60
CA VAL A 329 7.40 9.89 0.42
C VAL A 329 7.67 8.55 1.09
N LEU A 330 7.66 8.54 2.42
CA LEU A 330 7.79 7.32 3.21
C LEU A 330 6.42 6.91 3.76
N LEU A 331 6.08 5.63 3.55
CA LEU A 331 4.86 4.98 4.02
C LEU A 331 5.23 3.86 5.00
N ILE A 332 4.78 3.95 6.25
CA ILE A 332 5.06 2.93 7.29
C ILE A 332 3.75 2.43 7.88
N ASN A 333 3.57 1.11 7.84
CA ASN A 333 2.37 0.46 8.39
C ASN A 333 2.51 0.17 9.89
N ALA A 334 1.48 0.50 10.66
CA ALA A 334 1.31 0.05 12.05
C ALA A 334 -0.18 -0.14 12.36
N TYR A 335 -0.50 -0.89 13.40
CA TYR A 335 -1.89 -1.08 13.83
C TYR A 335 -2.12 -0.41 15.19
N ASN A 336 -3.07 0.52 15.24
CA ASN A 336 -3.46 1.21 16.48
C ASN A 336 -4.48 0.34 17.21
N ILE A 337 -4.06 -0.29 18.32
CA ILE A 337 -4.94 -1.12 19.13
C ILE A 337 -5.92 -0.27 19.92
N THR A 338 -5.50 0.91 20.41
CA THR A 338 -6.36 1.80 21.20
C THR A 338 -7.61 2.19 20.42
N THR A 339 -7.47 2.48 19.13
CA THR A 339 -8.60 2.86 18.26
C THR A 339 -9.11 1.71 17.38
N SER A 340 -8.44 0.55 17.41
CA SER A 340 -8.72 -0.61 16.55
C SER A 340 -8.65 -0.30 15.04
N CYS A 341 -7.79 0.65 14.64
CA CYS A 341 -7.66 1.13 13.27
C CYS A 341 -6.31 0.76 12.67
N ILE A 342 -6.31 0.42 11.37
CA ILE A 342 -5.08 0.38 10.58
C ILE A 342 -4.50 1.79 10.45
N THR A 343 -3.18 1.92 10.40
CA THR A 343 -2.51 3.21 10.23
C THR A 343 -1.38 3.07 9.23
N VAL A 344 -1.39 3.92 8.20
CA VAL A 344 -0.29 4.07 7.24
C VAL A 344 0.30 5.45 7.47
N PHE A 345 1.34 5.53 8.30
CA PHE A 345 2.06 6.78 8.49
C PHE A 345 2.63 7.23 7.16
N ASN A 346 2.34 8.47 6.80
CA ASN A 346 2.65 9.01 5.49
C ASN A 346 3.29 10.39 5.67
N THR A 347 4.55 10.53 5.25
CA THR A 347 5.29 11.79 5.41
C THR A 347 4.71 12.93 4.58
N SER A 348 3.92 12.66 3.53
CA SER A 348 3.23 13.72 2.76
C SER A 348 1.90 14.15 3.38
N CYS A 349 1.45 13.52 4.47
CA CYS A 349 0.16 13.75 5.12
C CYS A 349 0.35 14.63 6.36
N LYS A 350 -0.25 15.82 6.38
CA LYS A 350 -0.05 16.82 7.45
C LYS A 350 -0.60 16.35 8.79
N GLU A 351 -1.63 15.54 8.75
CA GLU A 351 -2.27 14.93 9.91
C GLU A 351 -1.32 13.99 10.65
N HIS A 352 -0.32 13.44 9.95
CA HIS A 352 0.69 12.54 10.53
C HIS A 352 1.96 13.27 11.01
N TRP A 353 2.15 14.54 10.64
CA TRP A 353 3.38 15.28 10.92
C TRP A 353 3.74 15.42 12.40
N GLY A 354 2.77 15.27 13.28
CA GLY A 354 2.94 15.32 14.73
C GLY A 354 3.54 14.06 15.38
N TYR A 355 3.68 12.95 14.65
CA TYR A 355 4.28 11.73 15.22
C TYR A 355 5.80 11.78 15.18
N LEU A 356 6.45 11.22 16.19
CA LEU A 356 7.92 11.09 16.22
C LEU A 356 8.37 9.96 15.29
N VAL A 357 9.46 10.20 14.55
CA VAL A 357 10.06 9.20 13.66
C VAL A 357 10.46 7.95 14.44
N GLY A 358 11.06 8.14 15.62
CA GLY A 358 11.45 7.05 16.51
C GLY A 358 10.27 6.19 16.94
N ASP A 359 9.15 6.82 17.31
CA ASP A 359 7.95 6.10 17.74
C ASP A 359 7.33 5.31 16.59
N VAL A 360 7.24 5.89 15.39
CA VAL A 360 6.70 5.23 14.20
C VAL A 360 7.51 3.99 13.83
N LEU A 361 8.84 4.08 13.87
CA LEU A 361 9.73 2.95 13.56
C LEU A 361 9.68 1.85 14.63
N LYS A 362 9.58 2.22 15.92
CA LYS A 362 9.45 1.24 17.01
C LYS A 362 8.07 0.57 16.99
N ALA A 363 7.01 1.34 16.72
CA ALA A 363 5.64 0.84 16.57
C ALA A 363 5.50 -0.17 15.42
N THR A 364 6.03 0.14 14.23
CA THR A 364 5.94 -0.80 13.09
C THR A 364 6.68 -2.10 13.36
N MET A 365 7.70 -2.12 14.22
CA MET A 365 8.48 -3.31 14.58
C MET A 365 7.97 -4.05 15.83
N ALA A 366 6.92 -3.54 16.50
CA ALA A 366 6.38 -4.09 17.74
C ALA A 366 5.53 -5.35 17.51
N ALA A 367 6.15 -6.43 17.00
CA ALA A 367 5.46 -7.66 16.62
C ALA A 367 4.86 -8.39 17.84
N PRO A 368 3.55 -8.73 17.84
CA PRO A 368 2.94 -9.48 18.93
C PRO A 368 3.68 -10.78 19.22
N THR A 369 3.81 -11.15 20.49
CA THR A 369 4.63 -12.26 21.01
C THR A 369 6.16 -12.04 20.97
N TYR A 370 6.66 -11.15 20.11
CA TYR A 370 8.09 -10.85 19.98
C TYR A 370 8.50 -9.64 20.82
N PHE A 371 7.80 -8.52 20.65
CA PHE A 371 8.06 -7.24 21.28
C PHE A 371 6.84 -6.71 22.04
N ARG A 372 7.06 -5.76 22.95
CA ARG A 372 5.99 -5.07 23.67
C ARG A 372 5.27 -4.11 22.72
N PRO A 373 3.94 -3.92 22.85
CA PRO A 373 3.24 -2.84 22.17
C PRO A 373 3.90 -1.48 22.47
N TRP A 374 3.93 -0.61 21.47
CA TRP A 374 4.56 0.69 21.58
C TRP A 374 3.55 1.77 21.99
N HIS A 375 3.89 2.54 23.02
CA HIS A 375 3.10 3.70 23.42
C HIS A 375 3.58 4.93 22.66
N MET A 376 2.68 5.58 21.94
CA MET A 376 3.00 6.74 21.12
C MET A 376 2.12 7.93 21.49
N CYS A 377 2.77 9.09 21.63
CA CYS A 377 2.11 10.38 21.81
C CYS A 377 1.97 11.10 20.46
N GLU A 378 0.89 11.87 20.31
CA GLU A 378 0.82 12.89 19.25
C GLU A 378 1.45 14.19 19.75
N TRP A 379 2.35 14.75 18.96
CA TRP A 379 2.97 16.05 19.23
C TRP A 379 2.42 17.09 18.26
N GLU A 380 2.32 18.32 18.73
CA GLU A 380 2.00 19.47 17.89
C GLU A 380 3.04 20.56 18.06
N LYS A 381 3.29 21.30 16.99
CA LYS A 381 4.17 22.46 17.03
C LYS A 381 3.41 23.62 17.66
N LYS A 382 3.92 24.13 18.77
CA LYS A 382 3.37 25.28 19.48
C LYS A 382 3.78 26.60 18.81
N GLU A 383 3.08 27.67 19.15
CA GLU A 383 3.32 29.03 18.62
C GLU A 383 4.75 29.53 18.89
N ASP A 384 5.37 29.08 19.98
CA ASP A 384 6.76 29.39 20.35
C ASP A 384 7.80 28.62 19.52
N GLY A 385 7.36 27.77 18.59
CA GLY A 385 8.19 26.94 17.74
C GLY A 385 8.61 25.60 18.37
N ASN A 386 8.34 25.37 19.66
CA ASN A 386 8.63 24.13 20.36
C ASN A 386 7.57 23.06 20.08
N PHE A 387 7.95 21.79 20.13
CA PHE A 387 7.00 20.69 20.09
C PHE A 387 6.53 20.34 21.50
N GLY A 388 5.22 20.14 21.66
CA GLY A 388 4.64 19.60 22.89
C GLY A 388 3.57 18.58 22.58
N LYS A 389 3.20 17.81 23.59
CA LYS A 389 2.10 16.84 23.48
C LYS A 389 0.81 17.57 23.07
N LYS A 390 0.13 17.01 22.08
CA LYS A 390 -1.10 17.56 21.50
C LYS A 390 -2.16 17.70 22.59
N LYS A 391 -2.84 18.84 22.62
CA LYS A 391 -3.95 19.07 23.54
C LYS A 391 -5.30 18.78 22.87
N ASP A 392 -6.24 18.27 23.65
CA ASP A 392 -7.64 18.11 23.26
C ASP A 392 -8.38 19.46 23.30
N ALA A 393 -9.67 19.46 22.92
CA ALA A 393 -10.50 20.66 22.91
C ALA A 393 -10.67 21.32 24.30
N ASN A 394 -10.35 20.61 25.38
CA ASN A 394 -10.42 21.10 26.77
C ASN A 394 -9.04 21.51 27.30
N GLY A 395 -7.98 21.49 26.48
CA GLY A 395 -6.62 21.82 26.88
C GLY A 395 -5.88 20.71 27.65
N LYS A 396 -6.43 19.49 27.71
CA LYS A 396 -5.78 18.32 28.33
C LYS A 396 -4.92 17.60 27.30
N ASP A 397 -3.84 16.95 27.71
CA ASP A 397 -3.06 16.11 26.80
C ASP A 397 -3.93 15.00 26.20
N VAL A 398 -3.84 14.84 24.87
CA VAL A 398 -4.45 13.72 24.15
C VAL A 398 -3.91 12.41 24.74
N GLU A 399 -4.77 11.42 24.88
CA GLU A 399 -4.39 10.12 25.42
C GLU A 399 -3.38 9.41 24.51
N ASP A 400 -2.48 8.64 25.14
CA ASP A 400 -1.47 7.89 24.40
C ASP A 400 -2.13 6.76 23.63
N HIS A 401 -1.69 6.58 22.40
CA HIS A 401 -2.11 5.47 21.56
C HIS A 401 -1.14 4.30 21.70
N ILE A 402 -1.68 3.09 21.70
CA ILE A 402 -0.91 1.85 21.73
C ILE A 402 -0.89 1.26 20.33
N PHE A 403 0.30 1.07 19.79
CA PHE A 403 0.52 0.50 18.48
C PHE A 403 1.24 -0.85 18.54
N ILE A 404 0.97 -1.69 17.55
CA ILE A 404 1.73 -2.91 17.27
C ILE A 404 2.13 -2.95 15.79
N ASP A 405 2.96 -3.94 15.46
CA ASP A 405 3.48 -4.17 14.11
C ASP A 405 2.38 -4.21 13.04
N GLY A 406 2.62 -3.53 11.92
CA GLY A 406 1.70 -3.49 10.78
C GLY A 406 1.54 -4.84 10.06
N GLY A 407 2.44 -5.79 10.30
CA GLY A 407 2.41 -7.14 9.73
C GLY A 407 1.19 -7.95 10.14
N VAL A 408 0.45 -7.52 11.17
CA VAL A 408 -0.83 -8.11 11.54
C VAL A 408 -1.94 -7.91 10.50
N PHE A 409 -1.83 -6.87 9.65
CA PHE A 409 -2.82 -6.59 8.60
C PHE A 409 -2.21 -6.43 7.19
N ALA A 410 -0.96 -5.99 7.09
CA ALA A 410 -0.29 -5.69 5.83
C ALA A 410 1.21 -6.02 5.90
N ASN A 411 1.56 -7.30 6.04
CA ASN A 411 2.97 -7.72 6.02
C ASN A 411 3.66 -7.40 4.68
N ASP A 412 2.91 -7.45 3.58
CA ASP A 412 3.29 -6.88 2.29
C ASP A 412 2.61 -5.50 2.14
N PRO A 413 3.38 -4.38 2.20
CA PRO A 413 2.82 -3.04 2.18
C PRO A 413 2.38 -2.57 0.77
N GLU A 414 2.48 -3.40 -0.27
CA GLU A 414 2.19 -3.00 -1.65
C GLU A 414 0.75 -2.49 -1.82
N LEU A 415 -0.23 -3.23 -1.32
CA LEU A 415 -1.64 -2.83 -1.43
C LEU A 415 -1.93 -1.57 -0.61
N THR A 416 -1.37 -1.47 0.60
CA THR A 416 -1.51 -0.28 1.45
C THR A 416 -0.84 0.94 0.83
N ALA A 417 0.26 0.76 0.10
CA ALA A 417 0.93 1.84 -0.62
C ALA A 417 0.05 2.35 -1.77
N ILE A 418 -0.49 1.45 -2.60
CA ILE A 418 -1.43 1.81 -3.67
C ILE A 418 -2.62 2.57 -3.09
N TRP A 419 -3.23 2.05 -2.03
CA TRP A 419 -4.37 2.69 -1.36
C TRP A 419 -4.01 4.09 -0.85
N SER A 420 -2.92 4.21 -0.07
CA SER A 420 -2.48 5.49 0.49
C SER A 420 -2.19 6.52 -0.61
N ILE A 421 -1.49 6.11 -1.67
CA ILE A 421 -1.21 6.97 -2.83
C ILE A 421 -2.52 7.43 -3.49
N ARG A 422 -3.47 6.51 -3.75
CA ARG A 422 -4.76 6.85 -4.38
C ARG A 422 -5.62 7.79 -3.53
N MET A 423 -5.57 7.68 -2.20
CA MET A 423 -6.35 8.55 -1.33
C MET A 423 -5.80 9.98 -1.26
N HIS A 424 -4.50 10.17 -1.53
CA HIS A 424 -3.84 11.47 -1.45
C HIS A 424 -3.57 12.12 -2.81
N LEU A 425 -3.61 11.36 -3.91
CA LEU A 425 -3.50 11.89 -5.27
C LEU A 425 -4.87 12.02 -5.92
N ALA A 426 -5.26 13.25 -6.25
CA ALA A 426 -6.51 13.55 -6.95
C ALA A 426 -6.54 13.08 -8.42
N ARG A 427 -5.43 12.56 -8.95
CA ARG A 427 -5.27 12.19 -10.36
C ARG A 427 -4.89 10.72 -10.51
N LEU A 428 -5.43 10.08 -11.54
CA LEU A 428 -4.98 8.75 -11.97
C LEU A 428 -3.49 8.79 -12.34
N VAL A 429 -2.76 7.80 -11.83
CA VAL A 429 -1.32 7.62 -12.07
C VAL A 429 -1.04 6.20 -12.55
N ASN A 430 0.03 6.07 -13.31
CA ASN A 430 0.64 4.79 -13.66
C ASN A 430 1.52 4.34 -12.49
N TYR A 431 1.39 3.10 -12.03
CA TYR A 431 2.24 2.54 -11.00
C TYR A 431 3.35 1.70 -11.62
N ARG A 432 4.55 1.87 -11.07
CA ARG A 432 5.72 1.02 -11.29
C ARG A 432 6.20 0.54 -9.94
N ILE A 433 5.89 -0.71 -9.59
CA ILE A 433 6.09 -1.22 -8.23
C ILE A 433 7.17 -2.28 -8.24
N LEU A 434 8.22 -2.06 -7.44
CA LEU A 434 9.19 -3.07 -7.07
C LEU A 434 8.90 -3.50 -5.64
N SER A 435 8.43 -4.73 -5.46
CA SER A 435 8.12 -5.31 -4.16
C SER A 435 9.10 -6.43 -3.83
N ILE A 436 9.78 -6.34 -2.69
CA ILE A 436 10.78 -7.32 -2.25
C ILE A 436 10.32 -7.94 -0.93
N GLY A 437 10.10 -9.25 -0.97
CA GLY A 437 9.65 -10.04 0.18
C GLY A 437 10.79 -10.63 1.01
N THR A 438 10.49 -10.95 2.27
CA THR A 438 11.43 -11.59 3.21
C THR A 438 11.36 -13.12 3.20
N GLY A 439 10.91 -13.70 2.09
CA GLY A 439 10.81 -15.14 1.87
C GLY A 439 9.44 -15.74 2.18
N CYS A 440 9.03 -16.70 1.36
CA CYS A 440 7.82 -17.51 1.59
C CYS A 440 8.19 -18.83 2.27
N TYR A 441 7.37 -19.23 3.24
CA TYR A 441 7.44 -20.57 3.85
C TYR A 441 6.07 -21.24 3.77
N SER A 442 6.05 -22.49 3.34
CA SER A 442 4.86 -23.34 3.48
C SER A 442 5.05 -24.23 4.70
N PRO A 443 4.48 -23.89 5.88
CA PRO A 443 4.45 -24.81 6.99
C PRO A 443 3.72 -26.09 6.56
N GLN A 444 4.45 -27.21 6.52
CA GLN A 444 3.80 -28.51 6.47
C GLN A 444 3.12 -28.74 7.82
N LEU A 445 1.80 -28.52 7.86
CA LEU A 445 0.91 -28.97 8.91
C LEU A 445 0.28 -30.28 8.46
N ASP A 446 0.41 -31.32 9.27
CA ASP A 446 -0.31 -32.57 9.04
C ASP A 446 -1.79 -32.36 9.42
N SER A 447 -2.70 -32.97 8.66
CA SER A 447 -4.14 -33.05 8.94
C SER A 447 -4.47 -33.59 10.34
N ASN A 448 -3.55 -34.34 10.96
CA ASN A 448 -3.67 -34.84 12.33
C ASN A 448 -3.26 -33.82 13.42
N SER A 449 -2.86 -32.60 13.04
CA SER A 449 -2.43 -31.55 13.99
C SER A 449 -3.63 -30.92 14.70
N TRP A 450 -4.31 -31.70 15.52
CA TRP A 450 -5.55 -31.30 16.22
C TRP A 450 -5.26 -30.63 17.57
N GLY A 451 -4.31 -29.70 17.60
CA GLY A 451 -4.09 -28.92 18.81
C GLY A 451 -4.78 -27.57 18.69
N GLY A 452 -5.63 -27.26 19.66
CA GLY A 452 -6.17 -25.91 19.85
C GLY A 452 -5.07 -24.93 20.26
N TYR A 453 -5.22 -24.28 21.41
CA TYR A 453 -4.27 -23.27 21.90
C TYR A 453 -2.79 -23.74 21.88
N TRP A 454 -2.52 -25.00 22.21
CA TRP A 454 -1.16 -25.55 22.28
C TRP A 454 -0.44 -25.67 20.94
N THR A 455 -1.12 -25.96 19.83
CA THR A 455 -0.45 -26.09 18.52
C THR A 455 -0.36 -24.76 17.79
N TRP A 456 -1.35 -23.90 17.97
CA TRP A 456 -1.40 -22.60 17.28
C TRP A 456 -0.61 -21.51 18.01
N VAL A 457 -0.74 -21.43 19.34
CA VAL A 457 -0.20 -20.32 20.14
C VAL A 457 1.02 -20.75 20.96
N ALA A 458 0.92 -21.85 21.70
CA ALA A 458 1.94 -22.28 22.67
C ALA A 458 2.82 -23.46 22.18
N ASN A 459 3.05 -23.56 20.87
CA ASN A 459 3.76 -24.70 20.30
C ASN A 459 5.25 -24.64 20.61
N LEU A 460 5.72 -25.58 21.44
CA LEU A 460 7.11 -25.68 21.87
C LEU A 460 8.09 -26.02 20.73
N PHE A 461 7.62 -26.67 19.67
CA PHE A 461 8.45 -27.08 18.54
C PHE A 461 8.36 -26.13 17.34
N LYS A 462 7.36 -25.24 17.31
CA LYS A 462 7.13 -24.23 16.26
C LYS A 462 6.57 -22.92 16.84
N PRO A 463 7.34 -22.18 17.66
CA PRO A 463 6.87 -20.91 18.21
C PRO A 463 6.51 -19.90 17.11
N GLY A 464 5.44 -19.12 17.32
CA GLY A 464 4.99 -18.10 16.37
C GLY A 464 4.16 -18.60 15.18
N LEU A 465 3.67 -19.85 15.20
CA LEU A 465 2.88 -20.42 14.10
C LEU A 465 1.70 -19.54 13.67
N VAL A 466 0.90 -19.01 14.62
CA VAL A 466 -0.21 -18.10 14.31
C VAL A 466 0.27 -16.82 13.65
N VAL A 467 1.29 -16.15 14.22
CA VAL A 467 1.82 -14.89 13.67
C VAL A 467 2.37 -15.11 12.26
N ASN A 468 3.16 -16.17 12.06
CA ASN A 468 3.69 -16.53 10.75
C ASN A 468 2.59 -16.85 9.73
N THR A 469 1.55 -17.57 10.15
CA THR A 469 0.41 -17.91 9.27
C THR A 469 -0.38 -16.67 8.89
N LEU A 470 -0.63 -15.75 9.83
CA LEU A 470 -1.32 -14.49 9.56
C LEU A 470 -0.49 -13.56 8.65
N MET A 471 0.81 -13.45 8.90
CA MET A 471 1.72 -12.69 8.03
C MET A 471 1.78 -13.28 6.62
N ASP A 472 1.81 -14.61 6.48
CA ASP A 472 1.78 -15.27 5.17
C ASP A 472 0.42 -15.11 4.47
N ALA A 473 -0.68 -15.17 5.23
CA ALA A 473 -2.03 -14.95 4.71
C ALA A 473 -2.22 -13.51 4.20
N THR A 474 -1.76 -12.50 4.95
CA THR A 474 -1.84 -11.08 4.53
C THR A 474 -0.96 -10.83 3.30
N ARG A 475 0.24 -11.40 3.24
CA ARG A 475 1.08 -11.40 2.03
C ARG A 475 0.36 -12.04 0.85
N SER A 476 -0.17 -13.25 1.02
CA SER A 476 -0.86 -13.99 -0.05
C SER A 476 -2.10 -13.25 -0.56
N LEU A 477 -2.84 -12.60 0.34
CA LEU A 477 -3.96 -11.73 -0.02
C LEU A 477 -3.49 -10.56 -0.88
N THR A 478 -2.48 -9.80 -0.42
CA THR A 478 -1.91 -8.68 -1.17
C THR A 478 -1.41 -9.13 -2.54
N GLU A 479 -0.67 -10.24 -2.62
CA GLU A 479 -0.19 -10.76 -3.88
C GLU A 479 -1.33 -11.12 -4.84
N THR A 480 -2.38 -11.78 -4.35
CA THR A 480 -3.55 -12.14 -5.17
C THR A 480 -4.28 -10.91 -5.67
N VAL A 481 -4.65 -10.01 -4.76
CA VAL A 481 -5.42 -8.79 -5.08
C VAL A 481 -4.63 -7.90 -6.03
N VAL A 482 -3.36 -7.62 -5.74
CA VAL A 482 -2.57 -6.70 -6.57
C VAL A 482 -2.17 -7.34 -7.92
N ASN A 483 -2.02 -8.67 -7.99
CA ASN A 483 -1.92 -9.36 -9.28
C ASN A 483 -3.14 -9.14 -10.15
N ASP A 484 -4.34 -9.22 -9.56
CA ASP A 484 -5.57 -8.95 -10.30
C ASP A 484 -5.71 -7.47 -10.65
N LEU A 485 -5.35 -6.56 -9.74
CA LEU A 485 -5.33 -5.12 -10.01
C LEU A 485 -4.32 -4.76 -11.12
N ALA A 486 -3.21 -5.48 -11.23
CA ALA A 486 -2.20 -5.25 -12.27
C ALA A 486 -2.63 -5.71 -13.67
N LYS A 487 -3.72 -6.47 -13.79
CA LYS A 487 -4.32 -6.78 -15.10
C LYS A 487 -5.02 -5.56 -15.70
N PHE A 488 -5.37 -4.56 -14.89
CA PHE A 488 -5.93 -3.31 -15.37
C PHE A 488 -4.79 -2.39 -15.80
N ASN A 489 -4.97 -1.76 -16.98
CA ASN A 489 -4.02 -0.77 -17.48
C ASN A 489 -3.84 0.29 -16.38
N ASN A 490 -2.58 0.52 -15.98
CA ASN A 490 -2.07 1.51 -15.01
C ASN A 490 -1.23 0.92 -13.86
N ILE A 491 -0.98 -0.39 -13.76
CA ILE A 491 -0.01 -0.95 -12.78
C ILE A 491 0.94 -1.92 -13.47
N ARG A 492 2.25 -1.65 -13.41
CA ARG A 492 3.29 -2.65 -13.69
C ARG A 492 4.02 -2.95 -12.39
N ARG A 493 4.11 -4.22 -12.03
CA ARG A 493 4.68 -4.66 -10.76
C ARG A 493 5.65 -5.82 -10.94
N MET A 494 6.63 -5.89 -10.05
CA MET A 494 7.47 -7.06 -9.83
C MET A 494 7.47 -7.36 -8.33
N LYS A 495 6.95 -8.53 -7.95
CA LYS A 495 7.12 -9.08 -6.61
C LYS A 495 8.23 -10.12 -6.65
N PHE A 496 9.33 -9.84 -5.98
CA PHE A 496 10.40 -10.82 -5.79
C PHE A 496 10.37 -11.34 -4.37
N ASN A 497 10.05 -12.63 -4.23
CA ASN A 497 10.00 -13.30 -2.95
C ASN A 497 10.74 -14.64 -3.04
N TYR A 498 11.86 -14.76 -2.33
CA TYR A 498 12.69 -15.95 -2.43
C TYR A 498 12.04 -17.12 -1.69
N LYS A 499 11.88 -18.25 -2.38
CA LYS A 499 11.35 -19.46 -1.74
C LYS A 499 12.48 -20.17 -1.00
N LEU A 500 12.50 -20.01 0.32
CA LEU A 500 13.47 -20.70 1.19
C LEU A 500 13.30 -22.22 1.07
N LYS A 501 14.41 -22.95 0.95
CA LYS A 501 14.40 -24.42 0.95
C LYS A 501 14.24 -25.03 2.35
N ILE A 502 14.57 -24.26 3.38
CA ILE A 502 14.53 -24.67 4.79
C ILE A 502 13.59 -23.71 5.54
N SER A 503 12.72 -24.26 6.39
CA SER A 503 11.90 -23.46 7.31
C SER A 503 12.79 -22.71 8.29
N MET A 504 12.67 -21.39 8.36
CA MET A 504 13.44 -20.58 9.30
C MET A 504 12.52 -19.58 10.00
N GLU A 505 12.68 -19.44 11.32
CA GLU A 505 11.88 -18.53 12.14
C GLU A 505 12.25 -17.06 11.85
N LEU A 506 11.33 -16.15 12.16
CA LEU A 506 11.48 -14.69 12.02
C LEU A 506 12.67 -14.09 12.82
N ASP A 507 13.27 -14.87 13.71
CA ASP A 507 14.24 -14.46 14.71
C ASP A 507 15.40 -15.46 14.86
N ASP A 508 15.62 -16.33 13.85
CA ASP A 508 16.76 -17.24 13.84
C ASP A 508 18.07 -16.46 13.58
N PRO A 509 19.00 -16.36 14.55
CA PRO A 509 20.24 -15.61 14.37
C PRO A 509 21.20 -16.27 13.36
N LYS A 510 20.98 -17.54 12.99
CA LYS A 510 21.78 -18.22 11.95
C LYS A 510 21.30 -17.93 10.54
N PHE A 511 20.14 -17.29 10.41
CA PHE A 511 19.53 -16.98 9.11
C PHE A 511 20.48 -16.25 8.15
N PRO A 512 21.19 -15.17 8.55
CA PRO A 512 22.03 -14.44 7.61
C PRO A 512 23.12 -15.30 6.95
N ALA A 513 23.86 -16.08 7.75
CA ALA A 513 24.93 -16.94 7.26
C ALA A 513 24.40 -18.04 6.31
N MET A 514 23.28 -18.67 6.66
CA MET A 514 22.68 -19.71 5.82
C MET A 514 22.12 -19.13 4.52
N PHE A 515 21.52 -17.94 4.57
CA PHE A 515 20.99 -17.28 3.40
C PHE A 515 22.11 -16.82 2.46
N ASP A 516 23.25 -16.35 2.97
CA ASP A 516 24.40 -16.01 2.13
C ASP A 516 24.86 -17.20 1.27
N ASP A 517 25.00 -18.38 1.87
CA ASP A 517 25.37 -19.61 1.16
C ASP A 517 24.33 -20.00 0.08
N GLU A 518 23.04 -19.82 0.36
CA GLU A 518 21.97 -20.15 -0.58
C GLU A 518 21.89 -19.13 -1.72
N TRP A 519 22.04 -17.85 -1.39
CA TRP A 519 22.01 -16.72 -2.32
C TRP A 519 23.16 -16.76 -3.31
N GLU A 520 24.40 -17.03 -2.85
CA GLU A 520 25.55 -17.13 -3.74
C GLU A 520 25.38 -18.26 -4.76
N LYS A 521 24.86 -19.42 -4.34
CA LYS A 521 24.55 -20.53 -5.25
C LYS A 521 23.46 -20.15 -6.25
N PHE A 522 22.45 -19.41 -5.81
CA PHE A 522 21.35 -18.95 -6.65
C PHE A 522 21.80 -17.95 -7.73
N VAL A 523 22.59 -16.94 -7.36
CA VAL A 523 23.13 -15.95 -8.31
C VAL A 523 24.08 -16.62 -9.32
N ASN A 524 25.00 -17.48 -8.84
CA ASN A 524 25.96 -18.18 -9.70
C ASN A 524 25.30 -19.17 -10.68
N SER A 525 24.24 -19.86 -10.26
CA SER A 525 23.50 -20.80 -11.13
C SER A 525 22.64 -20.08 -12.18
N SER A 526 22.12 -18.90 -11.85
CA SER A 526 21.39 -18.03 -12.79
C SER A 526 22.32 -17.49 -13.90
N GLY A 527 23.62 -17.33 -13.61
CA GLY A 527 24.66 -16.94 -14.59
C GLY A 527 24.96 -18.00 -15.66
N LYS A 528 25.05 -19.28 -15.29
CA LYS A 528 25.48 -20.38 -16.19
C LYS A 528 24.45 -20.84 -17.23
N LYS A 529 23.15 -20.53 -17.05
CA LYS A 529 22.08 -21.04 -17.94
C LYS A 529 21.92 -20.32 -19.29
N LEU A 530 22.74 -19.31 -19.59
CA LEU A 530 22.55 -18.42 -20.75
C LEU A 530 23.75 -18.35 -21.73
N THR A 531 24.84 -19.09 -21.51
CA THR A 531 25.94 -19.16 -22.51
C THR A 531 25.57 -19.98 -23.77
N ASN A 532 24.35 -20.52 -23.85
CA ASN A 532 23.84 -21.29 -25.00
C ASN A 532 22.62 -20.62 -25.66
N ILE A 533 22.54 -19.29 -25.69
CA ILE A 533 21.64 -18.62 -26.64
C ILE A 533 22.51 -18.06 -27.77
N SER A 534 22.66 -18.89 -28.81
CA SER A 534 23.18 -18.48 -30.12
C SER A 534 22.30 -17.40 -30.73
N GLU A 535 22.89 -16.52 -31.53
CA GLU A 535 22.31 -15.38 -32.27
C GLU A 535 21.19 -15.74 -33.29
N ASP A 536 20.67 -16.96 -33.24
CA ASP A 536 19.51 -17.43 -33.97
C ASP A 536 18.27 -17.22 -33.10
N GLY A 537 17.55 -16.14 -33.39
CA GLY A 537 16.23 -15.85 -32.84
C GLY A 537 15.16 -16.79 -33.39
N SER A 538 15.20 -18.08 -33.07
CA SER A 538 14.03 -18.95 -33.17
C SER A 538 14.25 -20.32 -32.50
N ARG A 539 13.71 -20.48 -31.28
CA ARG A 539 12.89 -21.63 -30.81
C ARG A 539 12.97 -21.78 -29.29
N GLY A 540 11.79 -21.87 -28.66
CA GLY A 540 11.63 -22.56 -27.37
C GLY A 540 11.26 -21.73 -26.15
N LEU A 541 10.63 -20.56 -26.29
CA LEU A 541 9.83 -20.01 -25.18
C LEU A 541 8.47 -20.70 -25.21
N SER A 542 8.18 -21.53 -24.21
CA SER A 542 6.85 -22.10 -24.03
C SER A 542 5.85 -20.94 -23.94
N THR A 543 5.03 -20.85 -24.96
CA THR A 543 3.94 -19.89 -25.12
C THR A 543 2.83 -20.24 -24.13
N ASP A 544 2.90 -19.69 -22.92
CA ASP A 544 1.72 -19.15 -22.26
C ASP A 544 2.13 -18.33 -21.02
N LYS A 545 1.49 -17.16 -20.83
CA LYS A 545 1.61 -16.19 -19.69
C LYS A 545 2.44 -14.90 -19.83
N SER A 546 2.98 -14.51 -20.99
CA SER A 546 3.70 -13.21 -21.12
C SER A 546 2.89 -12.05 -21.72
N LYS A 547 1.57 -12.19 -21.92
CA LYS A 547 0.75 -11.13 -22.57
C LYS A 547 0.28 -10.01 -21.63
N TYR A 548 0.46 -10.20 -20.32
CA TYR A 548 0.23 -9.22 -19.27
C TYR A 548 1.52 -9.20 -18.45
N GLY A 549 2.09 -8.04 -18.13
CA GLY A 549 3.41 -7.86 -17.51
C GLY A 549 3.61 -8.50 -16.13
N LEU A 550 3.45 -9.81 -16.04
CA LEU A 550 3.48 -10.66 -14.86
C LEU A 550 4.72 -11.55 -14.97
N MET A 551 5.85 -11.04 -14.48
CA MET A 551 7.00 -11.89 -14.20
C MET A 551 6.81 -12.48 -12.80
N TYR A 552 6.24 -13.68 -12.72
CA TYR A 552 6.36 -14.53 -11.54
C TYR A 552 7.35 -15.65 -11.88
N GLY A 553 8.51 -15.63 -11.24
CA GLY A 553 9.52 -16.68 -11.37
C GLY A 553 10.76 -16.39 -10.52
N PRO A 554 11.46 -17.41 -9.99
CA PRO A 554 12.64 -17.28 -9.15
C PRO A 554 13.86 -16.99 -10.02
N ASP A 555 13.82 -15.93 -10.80
CA ASP A 555 14.95 -15.50 -11.61
C ASP A 555 15.31 -14.08 -11.23
N TYR A 556 16.46 -13.94 -10.58
CA TYR A 556 17.05 -12.65 -10.28
C TYR A 556 17.21 -11.79 -11.55
N LYS A 557 17.41 -12.40 -12.73
CA LYS A 557 17.47 -11.68 -14.00
C LYS A 557 16.14 -11.04 -14.38
N ALA A 558 15.00 -11.65 -14.02
CA ALA A 558 13.69 -11.06 -14.23
C ALA A 558 13.52 -9.79 -13.37
N LEU A 559 13.95 -9.86 -12.11
CA LEU A 559 13.98 -8.72 -11.20
C LEU A 559 14.87 -7.59 -11.75
N LEU A 560 16.09 -7.92 -12.19
CA LEU A 560 17.04 -6.99 -12.78
C LEU A 560 16.46 -6.32 -14.04
N HIS A 561 15.92 -7.12 -14.98
CA HIS A 561 15.32 -6.61 -16.20
C HIS A 561 14.12 -5.70 -15.93
N PHE A 562 13.26 -6.07 -14.97
CA PHE A 562 12.15 -5.23 -14.57
C PHE A 562 12.63 -3.90 -13.99
N TYR A 563 13.65 -3.93 -13.13
CA TYR A 563 14.23 -2.70 -12.59
C TYR A 563 14.76 -1.80 -13.70
N GLU A 564 15.59 -2.33 -14.60
CA GLU A 564 16.18 -1.58 -15.72
C GLU A 564 15.11 -1.00 -16.66
N ARG A 565 14.05 -1.75 -16.95
CA ARG A 565 13.05 -1.38 -17.96
C ARG A 565 11.90 -0.53 -17.42
N HIS A 566 11.55 -0.68 -16.15
CA HIS A 566 10.29 -0.15 -15.61
C HIS A 566 10.48 0.78 -14.42
N ILE A 567 11.63 0.71 -13.75
CA ILE A 567 11.96 1.57 -12.61
C ILE A 567 12.99 2.61 -13.00
N LYS A 568 14.16 2.20 -13.49
CA LYS A 568 15.27 3.07 -13.87
C LYS A 568 14.82 4.04 -14.97
N ARG A 569 14.92 5.34 -14.70
CA ARG A 569 14.69 6.40 -15.69
C ARG A 569 15.87 6.38 -16.68
N GLU A 570 15.59 6.37 -17.98
CA GLU A 570 16.62 6.65 -18.99
C GLU A 570 17.12 8.08 -18.75
N GLN A 571 18.45 8.25 -18.71
CA GLN A 571 19.08 9.56 -18.47
C GLN A 571 19.11 10.41 -19.73
#